data_AF-A0A9D8BPD1-F1
#
_entry.id   AF-A0A9D8BPD1-F1
#
_cell.length_a   1.000
_cell.length_b   1.000
_cell.length_c   1.000
_cell.angle_alpha   90.00
_cell.angle_beta   90.00
_cell.angle_gamma   90.00
#
_symmetry.space_group_name_H-M   'P 1'
#
loop_
_entity.id
_entity.type
_entity.pdbx_description
1 polymer ?
#
loop_
_entity_poly.entity_id
_entity_poly.type
_entity_poly.pdbx_seq_one_letter_code
_entity_poly.pdbx_strand_id
1 'polypeptide(L)'
;EHPEYLFGRPIEQAVVDLDNPCVVSGHLRCAASELPIAETEQATFGACAATALQVLEEKRKVKRIGDSWYHASSEVPQHELSLRAFSEANVMIVDAADNDRVIGEVDVYDAPPLVHPGAIYMHQGETYEVERLDLERNMAFVRKVESDHYTQPLGGADVDHVDKPLRSRPIGVGHAHFGEVTCYFRTYGYEKIRWYTLEAFSIHRLDLPVQSLETLAFWIEPPEDLMRDVLSHGLDALAGLRGLGYAIRMALPLFVSAETLDFSHSVGSRNTPWHVVFVYERHPRGLGYVEKAYEILEDVLETVYQHVRGCPCQDGCPCCVGKPLRPESTWNIERGEGSIPSRPATLRLLEGLLGKRAIETDAADVRLQPQATTLRSDASQRALPVNIERAIRRRLERQREAKALHRVEPKPETGYPMPERAESLSTADSAQRARHLIEASRRKRKERAAEKGRKRPTPPLPEKADAAQPPDRLPEVEPRRIAAQADDLRKQMMIASAARRQIRRHQQKLPPPNAVHE
;
A
#
# COMPACT_ATOMS: atom_id res chain seq x y z
N GLU A 1 18.00 11.25 7.52
CA GLU A 1 19.32 10.93 8.10
C GLU A 1 20.44 11.06 7.07
N HIS A 2 20.18 10.82 5.78
CA HIS A 2 21.16 10.99 4.69
C HIS A 2 20.71 12.06 3.68
N PRO A 3 20.90 13.38 3.93
CA PRO A 3 20.49 14.42 2.98
C PRO A 3 21.20 14.31 1.63
N GLU A 4 22.44 13.82 1.61
CA GLU A 4 23.21 13.51 0.39
C GLU A 4 22.51 12.50 -0.52
N TYR A 5 21.65 11.63 0.04
CA TYR A 5 20.85 10.70 -0.76
C TYR A 5 19.80 11.46 -1.58
N LEU A 6 19.11 12.43 -0.97
CA LEU A 6 18.07 13.23 -1.64
C LEU A 6 18.65 14.22 -2.65
N PHE A 7 19.80 14.84 -2.33
CA PHE A 7 20.37 15.92 -3.15
C PHE A 7 21.50 15.49 -4.07
N GLY A 8 22.09 14.31 -3.87
CA GLY A 8 23.28 13.84 -4.58
C GLY A 8 23.05 12.70 -5.57
N ARG A 9 21.86 12.07 -5.57
CA ARG A 9 21.53 11.00 -6.51
C ARG A 9 20.82 11.53 -7.76
N PRO A 10 21.00 10.86 -8.92
CA PRO A 10 20.13 11.08 -10.06
C PRO A 10 18.69 10.70 -9.70
N ILE A 11 17.73 11.39 -10.34
CA ILE A 11 16.29 11.13 -10.20
C ILE A 11 16.00 9.66 -10.54
N GLU A 12 14.96 9.11 -9.92
CA GLU A 12 14.49 7.75 -10.17
C GLU A 12 14.33 7.48 -11.68
N GLN A 13 14.66 6.26 -12.12
CA GLN A 13 14.50 5.92 -13.52
C GLN A 13 13.01 5.73 -13.83
N ALA A 14 12.52 6.41 -14.86
CA ALA A 14 11.23 6.12 -15.45
C ALA A 14 11.32 4.74 -16.13
N VAL A 15 10.61 3.77 -15.58
CA VAL A 15 10.52 2.41 -16.14
C VAL A 15 9.14 2.27 -16.76
N VAL A 16 9.12 1.86 -18.02
CA VAL A 16 7.88 1.57 -18.77
C VAL A 16 8.14 0.31 -19.60
N ASP A 17 7.32 -0.72 -19.40
CA ASP A 17 7.25 -1.84 -20.33
C ASP A 17 6.32 -1.50 -21.51
N LEU A 18 6.92 -1.12 -22.62
CA LEU A 18 6.22 -0.80 -23.87
C LEU A 18 5.67 -2.06 -24.57
N ASP A 19 6.17 -3.25 -24.21
CA ASP A 19 5.80 -4.52 -24.84
C ASP A 19 4.77 -5.31 -24.00
N ASN A 20 4.24 -4.72 -22.91
CA ASN A 20 3.23 -5.37 -22.09
C ASN A 20 1.98 -5.69 -22.94
N PRO A 21 1.64 -6.97 -23.14
CA PRO A 21 0.56 -7.38 -24.04
C PRO A 21 -0.83 -6.90 -23.58
N CYS A 22 -1.03 -6.68 -22.28
CA CYS A 22 -2.27 -6.14 -21.73
C CYS A 22 -2.48 -4.67 -22.10
N VAL A 23 -1.41 -3.89 -22.07
CA VAL A 23 -1.41 -2.47 -22.46
C VAL A 23 -1.54 -2.36 -23.98
N VAL A 24 -0.67 -3.06 -24.72
CA VAL A 24 -0.63 -3.02 -26.19
C VAL A 24 -1.96 -3.46 -26.80
N SER A 25 -2.57 -4.56 -26.32
CA SER A 25 -3.88 -5.01 -26.84
C SER A 25 -5.01 -3.99 -26.61
N GLY A 26 -5.01 -3.30 -25.47
CA GLY A 26 -5.97 -2.22 -25.19
C GLY A 26 -5.80 -1.05 -26.14
N HIS A 27 -4.55 -0.56 -26.30
CA HIS A 27 -4.24 0.54 -27.19
C HIS A 27 -4.45 0.20 -28.67
N LEU A 28 -4.21 -1.04 -29.11
CA LEU A 28 -4.52 -1.48 -30.48
C LEU A 28 -6.02 -1.46 -30.77
N ARG A 29 -6.88 -1.80 -29.79
CA ARG A 29 -8.34 -1.67 -29.96
C ARG A 29 -8.74 -0.21 -30.15
N CYS A 30 -8.18 0.70 -29.34
CA CYS A 30 -8.42 2.14 -29.48
C CYS A 30 -7.91 2.66 -30.83
N ALA A 31 -6.66 2.36 -31.18
CA ALA A 31 -6.04 2.78 -32.43
C ALA A 31 -6.85 2.31 -33.64
N ALA A 32 -7.25 1.04 -33.70
CA ALA A 32 -8.07 0.50 -34.79
C ALA A 32 -9.47 1.12 -34.87
N SER A 33 -10.01 1.61 -33.73
CA SER A 33 -11.29 2.32 -33.66
C SER A 33 -11.19 3.76 -34.14
N GLU A 34 -10.01 4.37 -34.00
CA GLU A 34 -9.74 5.73 -34.49
C GLU A 34 -9.43 5.71 -35.98
N LEU A 35 -8.50 4.86 -36.41
CA LEU A 35 -8.07 4.70 -37.80
C LEU A 35 -7.69 3.25 -38.10
N PRO A 36 -7.89 2.77 -39.34
CA PRO A 36 -7.42 1.44 -39.74
C PRO A 36 -5.90 1.33 -39.59
N ILE A 37 -5.42 0.25 -38.96
CA ILE A 37 -3.98 0.03 -38.74
C ILE A 37 -3.42 -0.74 -39.94
N ALA A 38 -2.50 -0.14 -40.70
CA ALA A 38 -1.86 -0.84 -41.81
C ALA A 38 -0.92 -1.94 -41.31
N GLU A 39 -0.75 -3.02 -42.09
CA GLU A 39 0.13 -4.13 -41.70
C GLU A 39 1.59 -3.70 -41.51
N THR A 40 2.03 -2.71 -42.29
CA THR A 40 3.35 -2.09 -42.17
C THR A 40 3.55 -1.28 -40.89
N GLU A 41 2.46 -0.84 -40.24
CA GLU A 41 2.49 0.01 -39.05
C GLU A 41 2.36 -0.79 -37.74
N GLN A 42 2.05 -2.09 -37.82
CA GLN A 42 1.86 -2.93 -36.62
C GLN A 42 3.09 -2.92 -35.71
N ALA A 43 4.29 -2.94 -36.29
CA ALA A 43 5.55 -2.97 -35.54
C ALA A 43 5.77 -1.71 -34.67
N THR A 44 5.09 -0.60 -34.99
CA THR A 44 5.14 0.64 -34.19
C THR A 44 4.49 0.47 -32.81
N PHE A 45 3.57 -0.48 -32.66
CA PHE A 45 2.85 -0.75 -31.41
C PHE A 45 3.56 -1.76 -30.49
N GLY A 46 4.81 -2.14 -30.81
CA GLY A 46 5.60 -3.07 -30.00
C GLY A 46 5.68 -4.48 -30.58
N ALA A 47 6.56 -5.29 -30.01
CA ALA A 47 6.90 -6.61 -30.54
C ALA A 47 5.73 -7.61 -30.47
N CYS A 48 4.78 -7.38 -29.56
CA CYS A 48 3.62 -8.24 -29.37
C CYS A 48 2.40 -7.86 -30.23
N ALA A 49 2.46 -6.76 -30.99
CA ALA A 49 1.31 -6.19 -31.68
C ALA A 49 0.68 -7.12 -32.72
N ALA A 50 1.49 -7.79 -33.53
CA ALA A 50 1.01 -8.73 -34.55
C ALA A 50 0.21 -9.89 -33.92
N THR A 51 0.75 -10.51 -32.87
CA THR A 51 0.06 -11.57 -32.12
C THR A 51 -1.20 -11.06 -31.45
N ALA A 52 -1.16 -9.83 -30.90
CA ALA A 52 -2.33 -9.21 -30.28
C ALA A 52 -3.47 -8.97 -31.28
N LEU A 53 -3.17 -8.47 -32.48
CA LEU A 53 -4.16 -8.27 -33.55
C LEU A 53 -4.80 -9.59 -34.01
N GLN A 54 -4.01 -10.66 -34.15
CA GLN A 54 -4.53 -11.98 -34.46
C GLN A 54 -5.54 -12.47 -33.40
N VAL A 55 -5.19 -12.34 -32.12
CA VAL A 55 -6.10 -12.73 -31.03
C VAL A 55 -7.35 -11.84 -30.99
N LEU A 56 -7.21 -10.54 -31.23
CA LEU A 56 -8.34 -9.60 -31.31
C LEU A 56 -9.29 -9.93 -32.47
N GLU A 57 -8.77 -10.42 -33.60
CA GLU A 57 -9.57 -10.85 -34.74
C GLU A 57 -10.36 -12.12 -34.43
N GLU A 58 -9.73 -13.12 -33.81
CA GLU A 58 -10.41 -14.33 -33.34
C GLU A 58 -11.58 -14.00 -32.40
N LYS A 59 -11.39 -12.99 -31.53
CA LYS A 59 -12.41 -12.49 -30.60
C LYS A 59 -13.35 -11.44 -31.22
N ARG A 60 -13.27 -11.24 -32.55
CA ARG A 60 -14.12 -10.32 -33.34
C ARG A 60 -14.08 -8.86 -32.88
N LYS A 61 -12.99 -8.43 -32.26
CA LYS A 61 -12.79 -7.02 -31.86
C LYS A 61 -12.24 -6.18 -33.01
N VAL A 62 -11.39 -6.79 -33.84
CA VAL A 62 -10.88 -6.22 -35.09
C VAL A 62 -11.12 -7.20 -36.23
N LYS A 63 -10.97 -6.74 -37.47
CA LYS A 63 -11.06 -7.58 -38.67
C LYS A 63 -10.03 -7.10 -39.69
N ARG A 64 -9.31 -8.04 -40.29
CA ARG A 64 -8.42 -7.72 -41.40
C ARG A 64 -9.20 -7.62 -42.72
N ILE A 65 -9.02 -6.51 -43.42
CA ILE A 65 -9.59 -6.28 -44.76
C ILE A 65 -8.46 -5.74 -45.64
N GLY A 66 -8.02 -6.54 -46.62
CA GLY A 66 -6.79 -6.26 -47.36
C GLY A 66 -5.59 -6.24 -46.42
N ASP A 67 -4.75 -5.20 -46.54
CA ASP A 67 -3.52 -5.04 -45.77
C ASP A 67 -3.72 -4.12 -44.53
N SER A 68 -4.95 -4.04 -44.01
CA SER A 68 -5.26 -3.19 -42.86
C SER A 68 -6.26 -3.83 -41.89
N TRP A 69 -6.10 -3.50 -40.62
CA TRP A 69 -6.96 -3.93 -39.54
C TRP A 69 -7.98 -2.85 -39.22
N TYR A 70 -9.26 -3.22 -39.24
CA TYR A 70 -10.38 -2.34 -38.94
C TYR A 70 -11.02 -2.75 -37.63
N HIS A 71 -11.50 -1.77 -36.86
CA HIS A 71 -12.38 -2.06 -35.74
C HIS A 71 -13.65 -2.79 -36.21
N ALA A 72 -14.02 -3.86 -35.50
CA ALA A 72 -15.11 -4.74 -35.88
C ALA A 72 -16.10 -5.03 -34.72
N SER A 73 -15.92 -4.35 -33.57
CA SER A 73 -16.82 -4.43 -32.42
C SER A 73 -17.86 -3.29 -32.47
N SER A 74 -18.93 -3.43 -31.68
CA SER A 74 -19.86 -2.33 -31.38
C SER A 74 -19.46 -1.53 -30.14
N GLU A 75 -18.43 -1.99 -29.43
CA GLU A 75 -17.91 -1.38 -28.21
C GLU A 75 -17.08 -0.13 -28.51
N VAL A 76 -16.98 0.75 -27.52
CA VAL A 76 -16.18 1.97 -27.59
C VAL A 76 -14.93 1.76 -26.71
N PRO A 77 -13.80 1.30 -27.28
CA PRO A 77 -12.68 0.78 -26.49
C PRO A 77 -12.05 1.82 -25.56
N GLN A 78 -12.08 3.11 -25.92
CA GLN A 78 -11.59 4.18 -25.06
C GLN A 78 -12.36 4.36 -23.74
N HIS A 79 -13.58 3.83 -23.61
CA HIS A 79 -14.33 3.85 -22.35
C HIS A 79 -14.08 2.62 -21.48
N GLU A 80 -13.48 1.56 -22.05
CA GLU A 80 -13.17 0.30 -21.34
C GLU A 80 -11.70 0.25 -20.90
N LEU A 81 -10.86 1.15 -21.43
CA LEU A 81 -9.44 1.21 -21.09
C LEU A 81 -9.18 2.26 -20.00
N SER A 82 -8.68 1.81 -18.86
CA SER A 82 -8.13 2.71 -17.84
C SER A 82 -6.64 2.95 -18.08
N LEU A 83 -6.22 4.21 -18.02
CA LEU A 83 -4.81 4.61 -18.11
C LEU A 83 -4.04 4.48 -16.78
N ARG A 84 -4.75 4.44 -15.65
CA ARG A 84 -4.15 4.55 -14.31
C ARG A 84 -4.52 3.42 -13.36
N ALA A 85 -5.58 2.66 -13.64
CA ALA A 85 -6.04 1.62 -12.73
C ALA A 85 -5.28 0.30 -12.95
N PHE A 86 -5.03 -0.41 -11.85
CA PHE A 86 -4.48 -1.76 -11.84
C PHE A 86 -5.40 -2.75 -12.57
N SER A 87 -6.70 -2.52 -12.46
CA SER A 87 -7.74 -3.32 -13.09
C SER A 87 -8.47 -2.59 -14.23
N GLU A 88 -9.15 -3.39 -15.05
CA GLU A 88 -9.91 -2.92 -16.20
C GLU A 88 -11.29 -2.38 -15.83
N ALA A 89 -11.72 -2.54 -14.57
CA ALA A 89 -13.03 -2.09 -14.10
C ALA A 89 -12.96 -1.62 -12.66
N ASN A 90 -13.54 -0.45 -12.39
CA ASN A 90 -13.77 0.02 -11.04
C ASN A 90 -15.15 -0.43 -10.58
N VAL A 91 -15.28 -0.74 -9.29
CA VAL A 91 -16.57 -0.92 -8.61
C VAL A 91 -17.12 0.44 -8.25
N MET A 92 -18.27 0.77 -8.83
CA MET A 92 -19.00 2.01 -8.56
C MET A 92 -19.76 1.88 -7.24
N ILE A 93 -19.56 2.83 -6.33
CA ILE A 93 -20.22 2.87 -5.03
C ILE A 93 -21.44 3.78 -5.15
N VAL A 94 -22.63 3.20 -5.01
CA VAL A 94 -23.92 3.84 -5.32
C VAL A 94 -24.81 3.87 -4.08
N ASP A 95 -25.29 5.08 -3.74
CA ASP A 95 -26.34 5.26 -2.75
C ASP A 95 -27.71 5.11 -3.43
N ALA A 96 -28.33 3.94 -3.27
CA ALA A 96 -29.63 3.65 -3.88
C ALA A 96 -30.78 4.47 -3.27
N ALA A 97 -30.60 4.98 -2.04
CA ALA A 97 -31.62 5.79 -1.38
C ALA A 97 -31.61 7.25 -1.86
N ASP A 98 -30.49 7.72 -2.42
CA ASP A 98 -30.32 9.07 -2.95
C ASP A 98 -30.30 9.05 -4.49
N ASN A 99 -31.39 8.61 -5.11
CA ASN A 99 -31.57 8.64 -6.57
C ASN A 99 -30.41 7.99 -7.36
N ASP A 100 -29.93 6.83 -6.88
CA ASP A 100 -28.78 6.10 -7.43
C ASP A 100 -27.53 6.98 -7.60
N ARG A 101 -27.30 7.91 -6.66
CA ARG A 101 -26.13 8.77 -6.68
C ARG A 101 -24.86 7.95 -6.49
N VAL A 102 -23.95 8.05 -7.45
CA VAL A 102 -22.58 7.55 -7.32
C VAL A 102 -21.83 8.42 -6.30
N ILE A 103 -21.36 7.81 -5.21
CA ILE A 103 -20.56 8.50 -4.19
C ILE A 103 -19.05 8.31 -4.39
N GLY A 104 -18.63 7.27 -5.09
CA GLY A 104 -17.22 7.00 -5.33
C GLY A 104 -16.99 5.76 -6.17
N GLU A 105 -15.72 5.45 -6.36
CA GLU A 105 -15.26 4.27 -7.09
C GLU A 105 -14.06 3.65 -6.38
N VAL A 106 -13.87 2.34 -6.55
CA VAL A 106 -12.74 1.58 -6.00
C VAL A 106 -12.30 0.51 -7.00
N ASP A 107 -11.01 0.22 -7.06
CA ASP A 107 -10.46 -0.85 -7.91
C ASP A 107 -11.10 -2.21 -7.57
N VAL A 108 -11.34 -3.07 -8.56
CA VAL A 108 -12.00 -4.36 -8.34
C VAL A 108 -11.27 -5.28 -7.35
N TYR A 109 -9.94 -5.21 -7.25
CA TYR A 109 -9.15 -6.01 -6.31
C TYR A 109 -9.20 -5.43 -4.89
N ASP A 110 -9.42 -4.13 -4.78
CA ASP A 110 -9.56 -3.41 -3.50
C ASP A 110 -11.02 -3.36 -3.03
N ALA A 111 -11.98 -3.72 -3.89
CA ALA A 111 -13.40 -3.70 -3.56
C ALA A 111 -13.80 -4.72 -2.48
N PRO A 112 -13.40 -6.02 -2.53
CA PRO A 112 -13.75 -6.97 -1.48
C PRO A 112 -13.32 -6.55 -0.07
N PRO A 113 -12.10 -6.04 0.18
CA PRO A 113 -11.77 -5.55 1.50
C PRO A 113 -12.50 -4.25 1.89
N LEU A 114 -12.75 -3.32 0.97
CA LEU A 114 -13.27 -1.99 1.33
C LEU A 114 -14.80 -1.88 1.32
N VAL A 115 -15.47 -2.61 0.43
CA VAL A 115 -16.91 -2.53 0.17
C VAL A 115 -17.56 -3.91 0.09
N HIS A 116 -17.15 -4.85 0.94
CA HIS A 116 -17.89 -6.10 1.13
C HIS A 116 -19.28 -5.85 1.75
N PRO A 117 -20.24 -6.79 1.61
CA PRO A 117 -21.50 -6.72 2.34
C PRO A 117 -21.28 -6.58 3.86
N GLY A 118 -21.95 -5.59 4.46
CA GLY A 118 -21.82 -5.23 5.87
C GLY A 118 -20.61 -4.35 6.21
N ALA A 119 -19.81 -3.93 5.22
CA ALA A 119 -18.71 -2.98 5.43
C ALA A 119 -19.25 -1.60 5.81
N ILE A 120 -18.52 -0.92 6.70
CA ILE A 120 -18.68 0.51 6.98
C ILE A 120 -17.71 1.27 6.07
N TYR A 121 -18.24 1.83 5.00
CA TYR A 121 -17.51 2.67 4.05
C TYR A 121 -17.60 4.14 4.48
N MET A 122 -16.46 4.80 4.58
CA MET A 122 -16.38 6.21 4.95
C MET A 122 -16.04 7.06 3.73
N HIS A 123 -16.86 8.06 3.46
CA HIS A 123 -16.66 8.96 2.33
C HIS A 123 -16.83 10.41 2.77
N GLN A 124 -15.76 11.20 2.69
CA GLN A 124 -15.75 12.63 3.07
C GLN A 124 -16.32 12.91 4.47
N GLY A 125 -16.06 12.02 5.44
CA GLY A 125 -16.53 12.16 6.82
C GLY A 125 -17.93 11.60 7.08
N GLU A 126 -18.67 11.25 6.02
CA GLU A 126 -19.95 10.55 6.09
C GLU A 126 -19.75 9.04 6.12
N THR A 127 -20.67 8.34 6.78
CA THR A 127 -20.59 6.89 6.96
C THR A 127 -21.72 6.19 6.21
N TYR A 128 -21.35 5.12 5.50
CA TYR A 128 -22.26 4.30 4.71
C TYR A 128 -22.08 2.83 5.09
N GLU A 129 -23.17 2.10 5.22
CA GLU A 129 -23.13 0.64 5.31
C GLU A 129 -23.35 0.06 3.93
N VAL A 130 -22.48 -0.88 3.54
CA VAL A 130 -22.59 -1.56 2.25
C VAL A 130 -23.61 -2.69 2.38
N GLU A 131 -24.69 -2.59 1.62
CA GLU A 131 -25.76 -3.59 1.64
C GLU A 131 -25.43 -4.76 0.73
N ARG A 132 -24.84 -4.49 -0.43
CA ARG A 132 -24.56 -5.51 -1.45
C ARG A 132 -23.37 -5.13 -2.31
N LEU A 133 -22.49 -6.10 -2.57
CA LEU A 133 -21.43 -6.02 -3.55
C LEU A 133 -21.76 -6.93 -4.74
N ASP A 134 -21.89 -6.33 -5.93
CA ASP A 134 -22.18 -7.00 -7.20
C ASP A 134 -20.94 -6.91 -8.09
N LEU A 135 -20.06 -7.91 -8.00
CA LEU A 135 -18.81 -7.96 -8.79
C LEU A 135 -19.06 -8.25 -10.27
N GLU A 136 -20.22 -8.81 -10.65
CA GLU A 136 -20.55 -9.01 -12.06
C GLU A 136 -20.90 -7.70 -12.75
N ARG A 137 -21.58 -6.79 -12.03
CA ARG A 137 -21.94 -5.46 -12.53
C ARG A 137 -20.96 -4.37 -12.15
N ASN A 138 -19.93 -4.69 -11.37
CA ASN A 138 -19.00 -3.73 -10.76
C ASN A 138 -19.73 -2.61 -9.99
N MET A 139 -20.68 -2.99 -9.11
CA MET A 139 -21.43 -2.05 -8.30
C MET A 139 -21.46 -2.46 -6.83
N ALA A 140 -21.23 -1.51 -5.93
CA ALA A 140 -21.46 -1.64 -4.50
C ALA A 140 -22.62 -0.73 -4.10
N PHE A 141 -23.69 -1.31 -3.57
CA PHE A 141 -24.86 -0.58 -3.11
C PHE A 141 -24.70 -0.27 -1.63
N VAL A 142 -24.83 0.99 -1.29
CA VAL A 142 -24.62 1.49 0.07
C VAL A 142 -25.80 2.30 0.54
N ARG A 143 -25.91 2.43 1.85
CA ARG A 143 -26.90 3.28 2.50
C ARG A 143 -26.24 4.10 3.60
N LYS A 144 -26.56 5.38 3.67
CA LYS A 144 -26.08 6.26 4.73
C LYS A 144 -26.52 5.76 6.12
N VAL A 145 -25.61 5.74 7.08
CA VAL A 145 -25.85 5.26 8.45
C VAL A 145 -25.04 6.05 9.47
N GLU A 146 -25.60 6.23 10.67
CA GLU A 146 -24.81 6.61 11.84
C GLU A 146 -24.34 5.35 12.56
N SER A 147 -23.03 5.10 12.56
CA SER A 147 -22.44 3.90 13.15
C SER A 147 -21.55 4.23 14.35
N ASP A 148 -21.67 3.43 15.42
CA ASP A 148 -20.79 3.46 16.59
C ASP A 148 -19.54 2.57 16.43
N HIS A 149 -19.37 1.96 15.26
CA HIS A 149 -18.27 1.06 14.92
C HIS A 149 -17.79 1.25 13.48
N TYR A 150 -16.62 0.71 13.18
CA TYR A 150 -16.11 0.48 11.83
C TYR A 150 -15.84 -0.99 11.60
N THR A 151 -15.56 -1.34 10.34
CA THR A 151 -15.28 -2.71 9.93
C THR A 151 -13.85 -2.87 9.49
N GLN A 152 -13.26 -4.00 9.85
CA GLN A 152 -11.95 -4.41 9.41
C GLN A 152 -12.06 -5.77 8.74
N PRO A 153 -11.84 -5.89 7.43
CA PRO A 153 -11.93 -7.19 6.78
C PRO A 153 -10.75 -8.08 7.17
N LEU A 154 -11.02 -9.37 7.11
CA LEU A 154 -10.12 -10.46 7.36
C LEU A 154 -9.84 -11.13 6.01
N GLY A 155 -8.57 -11.15 5.64
CA GLY A 155 -8.14 -11.56 4.33
C GLY A 155 -6.64 -11.50 4.17
N GLY A 156 -6.19 -11.76 2.95
CA GLY A 156 -4.78 -11.70 2.60
C GLY A 156 -4.58 -11.74 1.10
N ALA A 157 -3.37 -11.36 0.70
CA ALA A 157 -2.87 -11.50 -0.65
C ALA A 157 -1.54 -12.26 -0.59
N ASP A 158 -1.38 -13.24 -1.47
CA ASP A 158 -0.21 -14.10 -1.47
C ASP A 158 0.08 -14.60 -2.89
N VAL A 159 1.31 -15.06 -3.13
CA VAL A 159 1.69 -15.80 -4.33
C VAL A 159 1.15 -17.23 -4.18
N ASP A 160 0.26 -17.63 -5.07
CA ASP A 160 -0.27 -18.98 -5.09
C ASP A 160 0.80 -19.99 -5.54
N HIS A 161 1.42 -19.71 -6.69
CA HIS A 161 2.47 -20.52 -7.29
C HIS A 161 3.27 -19.73 -8.33
N VAL A 162 4.48 -20.22 -8.61
CA VAL A 162 5.29 -19.81 -9.76
C VAL A 162 4.81 -20.53 -11.01
N ASP A 163 4.40 -19.78 -12.03
CA ASP A 163 4.02 -20.33 -13.33
C ASP A 163 5.26 -20.71 -14.14
N LYS A 164 6.23 -19.79 -14.22
CA LYS A 164 7.44 -20.00 -15.03
C LYS A 164 8.61 -19.12 -14.56
N PRO A 165 9.75 -19.69 -14.14
CA PRO A 165 10.99 -18.93 -13.99
C PRO A 165 11.54 -18.55 -15.37
N LEU A 166 11.86 -17.28 -15.57
CA LEU A 166 12.41 -16.74 -16.82
C LEU A 166 13.92 -16.50 -16.72
N ARG A 167 14.39 -15.99 -15.58
CA ARG A 167 15.80 -15.75 -15.29
C ARG A 167 16.14 -16.22 -13.88
N SER A 168 17.36 -16.69 -13.70
CA SER A 168 17.92 -17.06 -12.40
C SER A 168 19.39 -16.68 -12.36
N ARG A 169 19.85 -16.22 -11.20
CA ARG A 169 21.26 -15.88 -10.95
C ARG A 169 21.58 -16.00 -9.46
N PRO A 170 22.84 -16.31 -9.10
CA PRO A 170 23.26 -16.26 -7.70
C PRO A 170 23.19 -14.83 -7.15
N ILE A 171 22.90 -14.69 -5.86
CA ILE A 171 22.98 -13.44 -5.09
C ILE A 171 23.56 -13.72 -3.69
N GLY A 172 24.82 -13.32 -3.50
CA GLY A 172 25.64 -13.73 -2.35
C GLY A 172 25.57 -15.24 -2.11
N VAL A 173 25.02 -15.66 -0.97
CA VAL A 173 24.88 -17.09 -0.61
C VAL A 173 23.56 -17.73 -1.08
N GLY A 174 22.65 -16.95 -1.67
CA GLY A 174 21.34 -17.41 -2.16
C GLY A 174 21.19 -17.31 -3.67
N HIS A 175 19.96 -17.48 -4.14
CA HIS A 175 19.61 -17.31 -5.55
C HIS A 175 18.51 -16.24 -5.70
N ALA A 176 18.63 -15.43 -6.75
CA ALA A 176 17.57 -14.55 -7.19
C ALA A 176 16.97 -15.12 -8.48
N HIS A 177 15.67 -15.03 -8.60
CA HIS A 177 14.92 -15.47 -9.76
C HIS A 177 13.95 -14.38 -10.20
N PHE A 178 13.59 -14.41 -11.47
CA PHE A 178 12.58 -13.53 -12.06
C PHE A 178 11.70 -14.34 -12.99
N GLY A 179 10.39 -14.11 -12.94
CA GLY A 179 9.45 -14.86 -13.77
C GLY A 179 7.99 -14.57 -13.52
N GLU A 180 7.16 -15.44 -14.09
CA GLU A 180 5.70 -15.37 -14.06
C GLU A 180 5.16 -16.05 -12.81
N VAL A 181 4.24 -15.37 -12.13
CA VAL A 181 3.57 -15.88 -10.93
C VAL A 181 2.08 -15.61 -10.99
N THR A 182 1.32 -16.47 -10.32
CA THR A 182 -0.10 -16.26 -10.07
C THR A 182 -0.29 -15.94 -8.59
N CYS A 183 -0.83 -14.76 -8.30
CA CYS A 183 -1.19 -14.32 -6.96
C CYS A 183 -2.69 -14.47 -6.73
N TYR A 184 -3.10 -14.59 -5.46
CA TYR A 184 -4.51 -14.57 -5.08
C TYR A 184 -4.79 -13.48 -4.04
N PHE A 185 -6.01 -12.96 -4.07
CA PHE A 185 -6.56 -12.03 -3.10
C PHE A 185 -7.83 -12.64 -2.54
N ARG A 186 -7.93 -12.74 -1.22
CA ARG A 186 -9.08 -13.34 -0.55
C ARG A 186 -9.49 -12.51 0.64
N THR A 187 -10.78 -12.15 0.66
CA THR A 187 -11.45 -11.58 1.83
C THR A 187 -12.50 -12.58 2.30
N TYR A 188 -12.27 -13.22 3.45
CA TYR A 188 -13.11 -14.32 3.95
C TYR A 188 -14.02 -13.91 5.12
N GLY A 189 -13.85 -12.70 5.65
CA GLY A 189 -14.64 -12.20 6.76
C GLY A 189 -14.32 -10.76 7.09
N TYR A 190 -14.90 -10.27 8.17
CA TYR A 190 -14.57 -8.98 8.76
C TYR A 190 -14.92 -8.94 10.25
N GLU A 191 -14.28 -8.04 10.98
CA GLU A 191 -14.57 -7.72 12.38
C GLU A 191 -15.30 -6.39 12.47
N LYS A 192 -16.24 -6.27 13.42
CA LYS A 192 -16.80 -4.97 13.82
C LYS A 192 -16.05 -4.48 15.05
N ILE A 193 -15.51 -3.27 14.94
CA ILE A 193 -14.67 -2.65 15.95
C ILE A 193 -15.30 -1.35 16.41
N ARG A 194 -15.56 -1.22 17.71
CA ARG A 194 -16.18 -0.02 18.27
C ARG A 194 -15.24 1.18 18.14
N TRP A 195 -15.80 2.33 17.75
CA TRP A 195 -15.05 3.58 17.69
C TRP A 195 -14.45 3.93 19.06
N TYR A 196 -13.26 4.53 19.05
CA TYR A 196 -12.50 5.00 20.21
C TYR A 196 -11.99 3.92 21.17
N THR A 197 -12.80 2.91 21.53
CA THR A 197 -12.35 1.83 22.43
C THR A 197 -11.51 0.78 21.71
N LEU A 198 -11.61 0.70 20.38
CA LEU A 198 -10.88 -0.28 19.53
C LEU A 198 -11.16 -1.75 19.92
N GLU A 199 -12.30 -1.97 20.58
CA GLU A 199 -12.75 -3.29 20.97
C GLU A 199 -13.47 -3.96 19.79
N ALA A 200 -12.89 -5.06 19.29
CA ALA A 200 -13.57 -5.95 18.36
C ALA A 200 -14.63 -6.75 19.12
N PHE A 201 -15.90 -6.60 18.75
CA PHE A 201 -17.02 -7.22 19.46
C PHE A 201 -17.78 -8.25 18.64
N SER A 202 -17.52 -8.36 17.33
CA SER A 202 -18.08 -9.42 16.50
C SER A 202 -17.21 -9.70 15.28
N ILE A 203 -17.27 -10.95 14.80
CA ILE A 203 -16.61 -11.42 13.58
C ILE A 203 -17.69 -12.03 12.68
N HIS A 204 -17.67 -11.65 11.41
CA HIS A 204 -18.64 -12.06 10.40
C HIS A 204 -17.90 -12.71 9.23
N ARG A 205 -18.45 -13.81 8.71
CA ARG A 205 -17.89 -14.49 7.54
C ARG A 205 -18.45 -13.89 6.27
N LEU A 206 -17.64 -13.90 5.22
CA LEU A 206 -18.00 -13.45 3.89
C LEU A 206 -17.82 -14.59 2.90
N ASP A 207 -18.78 -14.73 2.00
CA ASP A 207 -18.72 -15.65 0.87
C ASP A 207 -18.44 -14.84 -0.40
N LEU A 208 -17.19 -14.39 -0.53
CA LEU A 208 -16.71 -13.62 -1.68
C LEU A 208 -15.74 -14.48 -2.50
N PRO A 209 -15.73 -14.33 -3.83
CA PRO A 209 -14.84 -15.10 -4.69
C PRO A 209 -13.37 -14.75 -4.40
N VAL A 210 -12.50 -15.75 -4.50
CA VAL A 210 -11.05 -15.53 -4.51
C VAL A 210 -10.67 -14.93 -5.86
N GLN A 211 -10.01 -13.78 -5.84
CA GLN A 211 -9.53 -13.12 -7.05
C GLN A 211 -8.11 -13.58 -7.35
N SER A 212 -7.80 -13.79 -8.62
CA SER A 212 -6.46 -14.18 -9.09
C SER A 212 -5.84 -13.08 -9.95
N LEU A 213 -4.54 -12.85 -9.78
CA LEU A 213 -3.74 -11.94 -10.58
C LEU A 213 -2.54 -12.68 -11.17
N GLU A 214 -2.46 -12.71 -12.49
CA GLU A 214 -1.29 -13.21 -13.22
C GLU A 214 -0.35 -12.03 -13.45
N THR A 215 0.85 -12.09 -12.88
CA THR A 215 1.81 -10.97 -12.86
C THR A 215 3.25 -11.46 -12.96
N LEU A 216 4.19 -10.52 -12.98
CA LEU A 216 5.61 -10.78 -12.87
C LEU A 216 6.07 -10.53 -11.43
N ALA A 217 7.08 -11.30 -11.03
CA ALA A 217 7.75 -11.17 -9.76
C ALA A 217 9.24 -11.41 -9.92
N PHE A 218 10.02 -10.84 -9.01
CA PHE A 218 11.29 -11.45 -8.62
C PHE A 218 11.14 -12.09 -7.26
N TRP A 219 11.96 -13.10 -7.00
CA TRP A 219 12.03 -13.71 -5.70
C TRP A 219 13.45 -14.09 -5.33
N ILE A 220 13.70 -14.05 -4.03
CA ILE A 220 14.97 -14.41 -3.42
C ILE A 220 14.76 -15.74 -2.70
N GLU A 221 15.65 -16.68 -2.96
CA GLU A 221 15.74 -17.97 -2.31
C GLU A 221 17.02 -18.00 -1.46
N PRO A 222 16.94 -17.61 -0.18
CA PRO A 222 18.01 -17.81 0.78
C PRO A 222 18.31 -19.32 0.94
N PRO A 223 19.56 -19.72 1.18
CA PRO A 223 19.86 -21.13 1.46
C PRO A 223 19.27 -21.55 2.81
N GLU A 224 18.92 -22.84 2.95
CA GLU A 224 18.33 -23.36 4.18
C GLU A 224 19.27 -23.23 5.39
N ASP A 225 20.59 -23.28 5.18
CA ASP A 225 21.60 -23.05 6.23
C ASP A 225 21.51 -21.65 6.82
N LEU A 226 21.14 -20.63 6.02
CA LEU A 226 20.91 -19.29 6.53
C LEU A 226 19.64 -19.25 7.41
N MET A 227 18.61 -20.04 7.10
CA MET A 227 17.44 -20.16 7.98
C MET A 227 17.83 -20.82 9.32
N ARG A 228 18.68 -21.86 9.27
CA ARG A 228 19.20 -22.53 10.47
C ARG A 228 20.07 -21.61 11.32
N ASP A 229 20.90 -20.76 10.71
CA ASP A 229 21.68 -19.75 11.45
C ASP A 229 20.76 -18.76 12.18
N VAL A 230 19.70 -18.27 11.53
CA VAL A 230 18.75 -17.37 12.19
C VAL A 230 18.10 -18.07 13.40
N LEU A 231 17.66 -19.32 13.22
CA LEU A 231 17.03 -20.10 14.29
C LEU A 231 18.00 -20.43 15.44
N SER A 232 19.26 -20.75 15.16
CA SER A 232 20.27 -21.08 16.19
C SER A 232 20.53 -19.92 17.15
N HIS A 233 20.23 -18.69 16.72
CA HIS A 233 20.32 -17.48 17.52
C HIS A 233 19.02 -17.12 18.23
N GLY A 234 18.02 -18.01 18.23
CA GLY A 234 16.73 -17.81 18.90
C GLY A 234 15.83 -16.78 18.20
N LEU A 235 16.04 -16.56 16.90
CA LEU A 235 15.27 -15.60 16.11
C LEU A 235 14.25 -16.30 15.21
N ASP A 236 13.14 -15.61 14.92
CA ASP A 236 12.11 -16.10 14.01
C ASP A 236 12.49 -15.80 12.55
N ALA A 237 12.85 -16.84 11.80
CA ALA A 237 13.21 -16.75 10.38
C ALA A 237 12.04 -16.23 9.52
N LEU A 238 10.80 -16.65 9.78
CA LEU A 238 9.63 -16.19 9.02
C LEU A 238 9.34 -14.71 9.29
N ALA A 239 9.54 -14.24 10.52
CA ALA A 239 9.51 -12.81 10.81
C ALA A 239 10.63 -12.08 10.07
N GLY A 240 11.84 -12.64 10.02
CA GLY A 240 12.95 -12.07 9.24
C GLY A 240 12.63 -11.91 7.75
N LEU A 241 12.08 -12.96 7.12
CA LEU A 241 11.71 -13.00 5.71
C LEU A 241 10.60 -12.00 5.37
N ARG A 242 9.57 -11.89 6.22
CA ARG A 242 8.53 -10.86 6.08
C ARG A 242 9.12 -9.47 6.17
N GLY A 243 10.01 -9.24 7.15
CA GLY A 243 10.70 -7.97 7.29
C GLY A 243 11.57 -7.61 6.09
N LEU A 244 12.22 -8.61 5.48
CA LEU A 244 12.97 -8.45 4.24
C LEU A 244 12.05 -8.02 3.09
N GLY A 245 10.93 -8.71 2.88
CA GLY A 245 9.96 -8.36 1.85
C GLY A 245 9.37 -6.96 2.01
N TYR A 246 9.00 -6.57 3.23
CA TYR A 246 8.56 -5.21 3.52
C TYR A 246 9.64 -4.16 3.23
N ALA A 247 10.86 -4.37 3.72
CA ALA A 247 11.93 -3.41 3.55
C ALA A 247 12.30 -3.22 2.07
N ILE A 248 12.33 -4.30 1.28
CA ILE A 248 12.50 -4.24 -0.17
C ILE A 248 11.35 -3.46 -0.81
N ARG A 249 10.09 -3.83 -0.55
CA ARG A 249 8.90 -3.14 -1.09
C ARG A 249 8.94 -1.64 -0.83
N MET A 250 9.32 -1.23 0.37
CA MET A 250 9.38 0.18 0.77
C MET A 250 10.55 0.92 0.12
N ALA A 251 11.65 0.22 -0.20
CA ALA A 251 12.81 0.78 -0.86
C ALA A 251 12.68 0.83 -2.39
N LEU A 252 11.83 0.02 -3.03
CA LEU A 252 11.74 -0.01 -4.50
C LEU A 252 11.48 1.35 -5.18
N PRO A 253 10.57 2.22 -4.67
CA PRO A 253 10.34 3.55 -5.23
C PRO A 253 11.60 4.43 -5.31
N LEU A 254 12.67 4.10 -4.59
CA LEU A 254 13.94 4.81 -4.61
C LEU A 254 14.77 4.54 -5.89
N PHE A 255 14.38 3.54 -6.66
CA PHE A 255 15.14 3.06 -7.83
C PHE A 255 14.32 3.11 -9.12
N VAL A 256 13.02 2.94 -9.00
CA VAL A 256 12.07 2.93 -10.12
C VAL A 256 10.96 3.93 -9.84
N SER A 257 10.49 4.63 -10.88
CA SER A 257 9.38 5.58 -10.79
C SER A 257 8.04 4.85 -10.57
N ALA A 258 7.84 4.40 -9.33
CA ALA A 258 6.69 3.62 -8.90
C ALA A 258 6.28 4.01 -7.48
N GLU A 259 5.05 3.68 -7.09
CA GLU A 259 4.55 3.84 -5.73
C GLU A 259 4.68 2.54 -4.92
N THR A 260 4.69 2.66 -3.59
CA THR A 260 4.71 1.48 -2.71
C THR A 260 3.48 0.58 -2.85
N LEU A 261 2.38 1.08 -3.44
CA LEU A 261 1.18 0.29 -3.75
C LEU A 261 1.30 -0.55 -5.00
N ASP A 262 2.21 -0.19 -5.90
CA ASP A 262 2.40 -0.92 -7.15
C ASP A 262 2.99 -2.31 -6.89
N PHE A 263 3.55 -2.51 -5.70
CA PHE A 263 4.16 -3.75 -5.26
C PHE A 263 3.39 -4.40 -4.14
N SER A 264 3.52 -5.71 -4.06
CA SER A 264 3.27 -6.47 -2.84
C SER A 264 4.38 -7.50 -2.65
N HIS A 265 4.40 -8.15 -1.50
CA HIS A 265 5.40 -9.17 -1.18
C HIS A 265 4.73 -10.38 -0.55
N SER A 266 5.39 -11.53 -0.62
CA SER A 266 4.98 -12.71 0.12
C SER A 266 6.17 -13.59 0.51
N VAL A 267 5.93 -14.56 1.39
CA VAL A 267 6.90 -15.56 1.83
C VAL A 267 6.36 -16.97 1.57
N GLY A 268 7.07 -17.73 0.76
CA GLY A 268 6.67 -19.06 0.31
C GLY A 268 5.63 -19.03 -0.80
N SER A 269 5.39 -20.20 -1.39
CA SER A 269 4.28 -20.46 -2.32
C SER A 269 4.03 -21.97 -2.37
N ARG A 270 2.99 -22.43 -3.09
CA ARG A 270 2.67 -23.87 -3.17
C ARG A 270 3.80 -24.72 -3.76
N ASN A 271 4.55 -24.18 -4.71
CA ASN A 271 5.55 -24.92 -5.49
C ASN A 271 6.98 -24.41 -5.32
N THR A 272 7.25 -23.66 -4.24
CA THR A 272 8.59 -23.24 -3.86
C THR A 272 8.88 -23.61 -2.41
N PRO A 273 10.14 -23.60 -1.97
CA PRO A 273 10.46 -23.70 -0.55
C PRO A 273 9.77 -22.60 0.27
N TRP A 274 9.51 -22.90 1.54
CA TRP A 274 8.79 -22.00 2.47
C TRP A 274 9.54 -20.69 2.76
N HIS A 275 10.86 -20.67 2.53
CA HIS A 275 11.75 -19.56 2.87
C HIS A 275 12.02 -18.61 1.69
N VAL A 276 11.29 -18.75 0.57
CA VAL A 276 11.41 -17.86 -0.59
C VAL A 276 10.67 -16.55 -0.32
N VAL A 277 11.29 -15.40 -0.61
CA VAL A 277 10.66 -14.08 -0.51
C VAL A 277 10.33 -13.57 -1.90
N PHE A 278 9.05 -13.32 -2.16
CA PHE A 278 8.55 -12.77 -3.42
C PHE A 278 8.32 -11.27 -3.30
N VAL A 279 8.62 -10.53 -4.35
CA VAL A 279 8.14 -9.17 -4.58
C VAL A 279 7.55 -9.11 -5.99
N TYR A 280 6.27 -8.77 -6.07
CA TYR A 280 5.49 -8.83 -7.30
C TYR A 280 4.74 -7.53 -7.53
N GLU A 281 4.47 -7.23 -8.80
CA GLU A 281 3.67 -6.07 -9.17
C GLU A 281 2.18 -6.38 -9.04
N ARG A 282 1.41 -5.42 -8.53
CA ARG A 282 -0.06 -5.48 -8.48
C ARG A 282 -0.71 -5.11 -9.82
N HIS A 283 0.02 -5.25 -10.93
CA HIS A 283 -0.47 -5.04 -12.28
C HIS A 283 -0.55 -6.36 -13.05
N PRO A 284 -1.62 -6.61 -13.83
CA PRO A 284 -1.66 -7.73 -14.75
C PRO A 284 -0.44 -7.70 -15.68
N ARG A 285 0.30 -8.81 -15.71
CA ARG A 285 1.55 -8.96 -16.49
C ARG A 285 2.72 -8.06 -16.07
N GLY A 286 2.59 -7.24 -15.04
CA GLY A 286 3.62 -6.27 -14.61
C GLY A 286 3.87 -5.13 -15.60
N LEU A 287 4.48 -4.04 -15.13
CA LEU A 287 4.87 -2.85 -15.89
C LEU A 287 6.40 -2.76 -16.07
N GLY A 288 7.15 -3.77 -15.62
CA GLY A 288 8.60 -3.87 -15.75
C GLY A 288 9.37 -3.35 -14.54
N TYR A 289 8.70 -2.89 -13.49
CA TYR A 289 9.32 -2.43 -12.26
C TYR A 289 10.09 -3.53 -11.53
N VAL A 290 9.47 -4.71 -11.35
CA VAL A 290 10.13 -5.84 -10.68
C VAL A 290 11.22 -6.45 -11.54
N GLU A 291 11.09 -6.35 -12.86
CA GLU A 291 12.13 -6.74 -13.79
C GLU A 291 13.37 -5.86 -13.63
N LYS A 292 13.16 -4.54 -13.63
CA LYS A 292 14.25 -3.60 -13.38
C LYS A 292 14.86 -3.80 -12.00
N ALA A 293 14.04 -3.97 -10.97
CA ALA A 293 14.50 -4.22 -9.61
C ALA A 293 15.36 -5.49 -9.51
N TYR A 294 15.02 -6.55 -10.25
CA TYR A 294 15.82 -7.76 -10.33
C TYR A 294 17.21 -7.52 -10.95
N GLU A 295 17.33 -6.62 -11.93
CA GLU A 295 18.62 -6.29 -12.57
C GLU A 295 19.57 -5.54 -11.64
N ILE A 296 19.04 -4.72 -10.72
CA ILE A 296 19.81 -3.92 -9.76
C ILE A 296 19.64 -4.42 -8.32
N LEU A 297 19.30 -5.71 -8.15
CA LEU A 297 18.86 -6.26 -6.87
C LEU A 297 19.91 -6.10 -5.76
N GLU A 298 21.20 -6.20 -6.07
CA GLU A 298 22.29 -6.00 -5.12
C GLU A 298 22.30 -4.57 -4.56
N ASP A 299 22.07 -3.56 -5.40
CA ASP A 299 22.01 -2.15 -4.97
C ASP A 299 20.77 -1.90 -4.08
N VAL A 300 19.65 -2.56 -4.43
CA VAL A 300 18.42 -2.54 -3.62
C VAL A 300 18.68 -3.18 -2.25
N LEU A 301 19.25 -4.39 -2.21
CA LEU A 301 19.55 -5.09 -0.97
C LEU A 301 20.57 -4.36 -0.10
N GLU A 302 21.61 -3.77 -0.69
CA GLU A 302 22.58 -2.96 0.05
C GLU A 302 21.90 -1.73 0.68
N THR A 303 21.02 -1.05 -0.06
CA THR A 303 20.27 0.11 0.44
C THR A 303 19.32 -0.29 1.58
N VAL A 304 18.61 -1.41 1.42
CA VAL A 304 17.76 -2.00 2.45
C VAL A 304 18.59 -2.36 3.69
N TYR A 305 19.75 -2.98 3.51
CA TYR A 305 20.66 -3.31 4.60
C TYR A 305 21.11 -2.07 5.39
N GLN A 306 21.56 -1.02 4.70
CA GLN A 306 21.99 0.21 5.36
C GLN A 306 20.84 0.87 6.14
N HIS A 307 19.64 0.89 5.57
CA HIS A 307 18.45 1.43 6.22
C HIS A 307 18.05 0.64 7.47
N VAL A 308 17.95 -0.69 7.36
CA VAL A 308 17.59 -1.56 8.50
C VAL A 308 18.67 -1.51 9.58
N ARG A 309 19.95 -1.52 9.21
CA ARG A 309 21.08 -1.42 10.14
C ARG A 309 21.13 -0.06 10.84
N GLY A 310 20.90 1.03 10.13
CA GLY A 310 20.94 2.40 10.66
C GLY A 310 19.78 2.73 11.61
N CYS A 311 18.66 2.01 11.49
CA CYS A 311 17.48 2.27 12.32
C CYS A 311 17.77 2.04 13.83
N PRO A 312 17.41 2.98 14.73
CA PRO A 312 17.71 2.89 16.17
C PRO A 312 16.81 1.91 16.94
N CYS A 313 15.81 1.31 16.30
CA CYS A 313 14.89 0.38 16.98
C CYS A 313 15.57 -0.96 17.33
N GLN A 314 15.17 -1.57 18.44
CA GLN A 314 15.73 -2.85 18.90
C GLN A 314 15.16 -4.03 18.12
N ASP A 315 13.84 -4.22 18.19
CA ASP A 315 13.18 -5.42 17.67
C ASP A 315 12.57 -5.24 16.28
N GLY A 316 12.38 -4.00 15.82
CA GLY A 316 11.74 -3.65 14.57
C GLY A 316 10.81 -2.45 14.73
N CYS A 317 10.53 -1.74 13.64
CA CYS A 317 9.52 -0.68 13.62
C CYS A 317 8.88 -0.55 12.24
N PRO A 318 7.75 0.18 12.12
CA PRO A 318 7.09 0.45 10.84
C PRO A 318 7.95 1.16 9.81
N CYS A 319 9.07 1.78 10.23
CA CYS A 319 9.95 2.51 9.32
C CYS A 319 11.05 1.63 8.71
N CYS A 320 11.46 0.53 9.35
CA CYS A 320 12.59 -0.28 8.89
C CYS A 320 12.18 -1.62 8.25
N VAL A 321 11.45 -2.46 8.99
CA VAL A 321 11.06 -3.82 8.57
C VAL A 321 9.55 -4.01 8.53
N GLY A 322 8.79 -3.02 8.99
CA GLY A 322 7.33 -3.00 8.90
C GLY A 322 6.82 -2.05 7.81
N LYS A 323 5.50 -1.97 7.71
CA LYS A 323 4.78 -1.06 6.84
C LYS A 323 4.45 0.23 7.59
N PRO A 324 4.86 1.43 7.14
CA PRO A 324 4.44 2.67 7.77
C PRO A 324 2.93 2.84 7.59
N LEU A 325 2.28 3.40 8.62
CA LEU A 325 0.83 3.57 8.64
C LEU A 325 0.44 4.61 7.60
N ARG A 326 -0.57 4.32 6.79
CA ARG A 326 -1.14 5.35 5.92
C ARG A 326 -2.16 6.16 6.71
N PRO A 327 -2.20 7.48 6.55
CA PRO A 327 -3.21 8.33 7.18
C PRO A 327 -4.64 7.91 6.82
N GLU A 328 -4.84 7.33 5.64
CA GLU A 328 -6.15 6.90 5.12
C GLU A 328 -6.50 5.43 5.46
N SER A 329 -5.60 4.71 6.15
CA SER A 329 -5.89 3.34 6.56
C SER A 329 -6.97 3.34 7.65
N THR A 330 -8.19 2.91 7.31
CA THR A 330 -9.29 2.64 8.26
C THR A 330 -9.09 1.38 9.10
N TRP A 331 -7.95 0.71 8.93
CA TRP A 331 -7.60 -0.58 9.48
C TRP A 331 -6.96 -0.44 10.86
N ASN A 332 -7.38 -1.27 11.83
CA ASN A 332 -6.61 -1.43 13.06
C ASN A 332 -5.34 -2.25 12.75
N ILE A 333 -4.24 -1.52 12.68
CA ILE A 333 -2.90 -2.03 12.40
C ILE A 333 -2.44 -3.02 13.47
N GLU A 334 -2.81 -2.80 14.74
CA GLU A 334 -2.42 -3.68 15.84
C GLU A 334 -3.06 -5.08 15.72
N ARG A 335 -4.06 -5.24 14.85
CA ARG A 335 -4.85 -6.47 14.69
C ARG A 335 -4.77 -7.11 13.30
N GLY A 336 -3.86 -6.65 12.43
CA GLY A 336 -3.71 -7.14 11.05
C GLY A 336 -2.26 -7.21 10.57
N GLU A 337 -1.97 -6.69 9.37
CA GLU A 337 -0.60 -6.57 8.79
C GLU A 337 0.40 -5.78 9.66
N GLY A 338 -0.04 -5.16 10.77
CA GLY A 338 0.83 -4.38 11.64
C GLY A 338 1.65 -5.18 12.65
N SER A 339 1.71 -6.52 12.54
CA SER A 339 2.75 -7.27 13.24
C SER A 339 4.11 -6.81 12.70
N ILE A 340 4.84 -6.05 13.51
CA ILE A 340 6.17 -5.56 13.14
C ILE A 340 7.10 -6.77 13.09
N PRO A 341 7.70 -7.09 11.93
CA PRO A 341 8.61 -8.23 11.83
C PRO A 341 9.91 -7.98 12.60
N SER A 342 10.67 -9.05 12.86
CA SER A 342 11.90 -9.00 13.65
C SER A 342 13.05 -8.36 12.86
N ARG A 343 13.47 -7.16 13.25
CA ARG A 343 14.65 -6.48 12.71
C ARG A 343 15.93 -7.31 12.87
N PRO A 344 16.25 -7.89 14.04
CA PRO A 344 17.45 -8.72 14.18
C PRO A 344 17.47 -9.92 13.22
N ALA A 345 16.32 -10.56 12.99
CA ALA A 345 16.21 -11.66 12.03
C ALA A 345 16.42 -11.15 10.60
N THR A 346 15.74 -10.08 10.19
CA THR A 346 15.89 -9.47 8.86
C THR A 346 17.33 -9.02 8.60
N LEU A 347 17.99 -8.42 9.58
CA LEU A 347 19.37 -7.96 9.45
C LEU A 347 20.33 -9.13 9.21
N ARG A 348 20.16 -10.25 9.92
CA ARG A 348 20.97 -11.46 9.68
C ARG A 348 20.76 -12.05 8.31
N LEU A 349 19.52 -12.07 7.83
CA LEU A 349 19.21 -12.51 6.47
C LEU A 349 19.92 -11.64 5.43
N LEU A 350 19.87 -10.31 5.59
CA LEU A 350 20.56 -9.37 4.72
C LEU A 350 22.09 -9.54 4.78
N GLU A 351 22.66 -9.73 5.97
CA GLU A 351 24.10 -9.98 6.13
C GLU A 351 24.55 -11.26 5.43
N GLY A 352 23.76 -12.34 5.54
CA GLY A 352 24.00 -13.58 4.82
C GLY A 352 23.90 -13.40 3.31
N LEU A 353 22.79 -12.85 2.82
CA LEU A 353 22.53 -12.62 1.40
C LEU A 353 23.55 -11.69 0.74
N LEU A 354 24.12 -10.73 1.47
CA LEU A 354 25.16 -9.82 0.96
C LEU A 354 26.59 -10.33 1.20
N GLY A 355 26.76 -11.51 1.80
CA GLY A 355 28.07 -12.07 2.12
C GLY A 355 28.87 -11.25 3.15
N LYS A 356 28.20 -10.40 3.94
CA LYS A 356 28.82 -9.58 5.00
C LYS A 356 29.16 -10.40 6.25
N ARG A 357 28.69 -11.64 6.30
CA ARG A 357 28.93 -12.60 7.39
C ARG A 357 29.21 -13.98 6.81
N ALA A 358 30.23 -14.65 7.33
CA ALA A 358 30.50 -16.05 7.01
C ALA A 358 29.44 -16.93 7.69
N ILE A 359 28.81 -17.80 6.91
CA ILE A 359 27.93 -18.86 7.42
C ILE A 359 28.78 -20.14 7.40
N GLU A 360 28.84 -20.86 8.51
CA GLU A 360 29.39 -22.21 8.54
C GLU A 360 28.42 -23.13 7.80
N THR A 361 28.58 -23.23 6.49
CA THR A 361 27.88 -24.23 5.69
C THR A 361 28.53 -25.59 5.95
N ASP A 362 27.73 -26.61 6.30
CA ASP A 362 28.18 -28.01 6.27
C ASP A 362 28.40 -28.39 4.79
N ALA A 363 29.55 -27.96 4.25
CA ALA A 363 29.95 -28.19 2.88
C ALA A 363 30.41 -29.65 2.70
N ALA A 364 29.45 -30.57 2.66
CA ALA A 364 29.60 -31.87 2.05
C ALA A 364 28.60 -31.97 0.89
N ASP A 365 29.13 -32.00 -0.33
CA ASP A 365 28.42 -32.23 -1.61
C ASP A 365 27.61 -31.07 -2.24
N VAL A 366 28.29 -29.97 -2.58
CA VAL A 366 28.05 -29.33 -3.87
C VAL A 366 29.38 -29.03 -4.56
N ARG A 367 29.96 -30.04 -5.23
CA ARG A 367 30.93 -29.76 -6.31
C ARG A 367 30.15 -29.12 -7.45
N LEU A 368 30.08 -27.80 -7.44
CA LEU A 368 29.72 -27.00 -8.62
C LEU A 368 30.75 -27.30 -9.71
N GLN A 369 30.41 -28.22 -10.62
CA GLN A 369 31.09 -28.28 -11.91
C GLN A 369 30.61 -27.07 -12.72
N PRO A 370 31.50 -26.14 -13.11
CA PRO A 370 31.14 -25.07 -14.02
C PRO A 370 30.90 -25.71 -15.38
N GLN A 371 29.64 -25.96 -15.75
CA GLN A 371 29.32 -26.10 -17.16
C GLN A 371 29.45 -24.71 -17.78
N ALA A 372 30.64 -24.47 -18.32
CA ALA A 372 30.95 -23.32 -19.16
C ALA A 372 30.05 -23.36 -20.40
N THR A 373 28.85 -22.82 -20.26
CA THR A 373 28.08 -22.38 -21.41
C THR A 373 28.65 -21.03 -21.77
N THR A 374 29.45 -20.99 -22.82
CA THR A 374 29.96 -19.75 -23.40
C THR A 374 28.78 -18.90 -23.88
N LEU A 375 28.29 -18.03 -23.00
CA LEU A 375 27.38 -16.95 -23.36
C LEU A 375 28.19 -15.93 -24.16
N ARG A 376 28.11 -16.06 -25.49
CA ARG A 376 28.42 -14.95 -26.38
C ARG A 376 27.54 -13.77 -25.99
N SER A 377 28.17 -12.64 -25.71
CA SER A 377 27.54 -11.34 -25.64
C SER A 377 27.01 -10.97 -27.02
N ASP A 378 25.79 -11.39 -27.33
CA ASP A 378 25.01 -10.82 -28.43
C ASP A 378 23.96 -9.90 -27.83
N ALA A 379 24.24 -8.59 -27.88
CA ALA A 379 23.32 -7.52 -27.50
C ALA A 379 22.16 -7.35 -28.50
N SER A 380 21.71 -8.45 -29.13
CA SER A 380 20.81 -8.47 -30.28
C SER A 380 19.64 -9.46 -30.16
N GLN A 381 19.45 -10.11 -29.01
CA GLN A 381 18.32 -11.02 -28.79
C GLN A 381 17.57 -10.67 -27.49
N ARG A 382 16.66 -9.69 -27.58
CA ARG A 382 15.47 -9.67 -26.70
C ARG A 382 14.67 -10.94 -27.03
N ALA A 383 15.01 -12.06 -26.41
CA ALA A 383 14.25 -13.29 -26.54
C ALA A 383 12.83 -13.01 -26.00
N LEU A 384 11.83 -12.92 -26.88
CA LEU A 384 10.42 -12.82 -26.48
C LEU A 384 10.00 -14.14 -25.79
N PRO A 385 9.62 -14.15 -24.50
CA PRO A 385 9.21 -15.40 -23.85
C PRO A 385 7.92 -15.17 -23.06
N VAL A 386 6.80 -15.02 -23.74
CA VAL A 386 5.47 -15.04 -23.14
C VAL A 386 4.58 -15.87 -24.05
N ASN A 387 3.70 -16.72 -23.51
CA ASN A 387 2.55 -17.19 -24.29
C ASN A 387 1.58 -16.00 -24.42
N ILE A 388 1.99 -14.98 -25.19
CA ILE A 388 1.30 -13.69 -25.33
C ILE A 388 -0.15 -13.93 -25.70
N GLU A 389 -0.36 -14.85 -26.63
CA GLU A 389 -1.65 -15.37 -27.06
C GLU A 389 -2.52 -15.85 -25.88
N ARG A 390 -1.96 -16.61 -24.93
CA ARG A 390 -2.69 -17.10 -23.75
C ARG A 390 -3.07 -15.96 -22.80
N ALA A 391 -2.15 -15.03 -22.56
CA ALA A 391 -2.40 -13.88 -21.69
C ALA A 391 -3.50 -12.97 -22.27
N ILE A 392 -3.41 -12.67 -23.57
CA ILE A 392 -4.42 -11.87 -24.28
C ILE A 392 -5.76 -12.61 -24.35
N ARG A 393 -5.77 -13.92 -24.62
CA ARG A 393 -7.00 -14.72 -24.63
C ARG A 393 -7.70 -14.76 -23.28
N ARG A 394 -6.96 -15.04 -22.19
CA ARG A 394 -7.53 -15.03 -20.83
C ARG A 394 -8.10 -13.67 -20.46
N ARG A 395 -7.40 -12.58 -20.84
CA ARG A 395 -7.88 -11.20 -20.68
C ARG A 395 -9.20 -10.99 -21.43
N LEU A 396 -9.23 -11.26 -22.73
CA LEU A 396 -10.43 -11.10 -23.56
C LEU A 396 -11.61 -12.02 -23.15
N GLU A 397 -11.34 -13.18 -22.56
CA GLU A 397 -12.38 -14.07 -22.04
C GLU A 397 -13.06 -13.55 -20.78
N ARG A 398 -12.33 -12.80 -19.94
CA ARG A 398 -12.89 -12.06 -18.80
C ARG A 398 -13.67 -10.82 -19.26
N GLN A 399 -13.35 -10.26 -20.44
CA GLN A 399 -14.04 -9.12 -21.06
C GLN A 399 -15.37 -9.48 -21.78
N ARG A 400 -16.08 -10.54 -21.37
CA ARG A 400 -17.36 -10.89 -22.03
C ARG A 400 -18.42 -9.81 -21.76
N GLU A 401 -18.63 -9.00 -22.80
CA GLU A 401 -19.71 -8.05 -23.08
C GLU A 401 -20.16 -7.20 -21.87
N ALA A 402 -19.62 -5.98 -21.79
CA ALA A 402 -20.31 -4.92 -21.08
C ALA A 402 -21.67 -4.71 -21.77
N LYS A 403 -22.77 -5.08 -21.11
CA LYS A 403 -24.10 -4.64 -21.52
C LYS A 403 -24.09 -3.12 -21.52
N ALA A 404 -24.36 -2.54 -22.69
CA ALA A 404 -24.32 -1.11 -22.96
C ALA A 404 -24.78 -0.28 -21.74
N LEU A 405 -23.83 0.44 -21.14
CA LEU A 405 -24.13 1.46 -20.15
C LEU A 405 -24.94 2.57 -20.84
N HIS A 406 -25.95 3.04 -20.12
CA HIS A 406 -26.89 4.06 -20.55
C HIS A 406 -26.21 5.24 -21.24
N ARG A 407 -26.92 5.82 -22.22
CA ARG A 407 -26.49 7.01 -22.95
C ARG A 407 -26.16 8.13 -21.96
N VAL A 408 -24.87 8.44 -21.81
CA VAL A 408 -24.41 9.59 -21.01
C VAL A 408 -24.85 10.85 -21.74
N GLU A 409 -25.87 11.53 -21.22
CA GLU A 409 -26.18 12.89 -21.64
C GLU A 409 -25.13 13.85 -21.04
N PRO A 410 -24.63 14.82 -21.83
CA PRO A 410 -23.46 15.61 -21.43
C PRO A 410 -23.73 16.51 -20.21
N LYS A 411 -22.95 16.23 -19.15
CA LYS A 411 -22.56 16.97 -17.94
C LYS A 411 -23.47 18.09 -17.37
N PRO A 412 -23.75 18.08 -16.05
CA PRO A 412 -24.09 19.31 -15.33
C PRO A 412 -22.86 20.23 -15.23
N GLU A 413 -23.08 21.55 -15.27
CA GLU A 413 -22.04 22.55 -15.03
C GLU A 413 -21.40 22.34 -13.66
N THR A 414 -20.11 21.96 -13.63
CA THR A 414 -19.33 21.87 -12.39
C THR A 414 -18.94 23.27 -11.93
N GLY A 415 -19.76 23.85 -11.04
CA GLY A 415 -19.39 25.03 -10.26
C GLY A 415 -18.79 24.65 -8.90
N TYR A 416 -18.05 25.57 -8.29
CA TYR A 416 -17.75 25.44 -6.86
C TYR A 416 -19.07 25.33 -6.08
N PRO A 417 -19.17 24.44 -5.07
CA PRO A 417 -20.34 24.42 -4.21
C PRO A 417 -20.53 25.81 -3.61
N MET A 418 -21.76 26.30 -3.64
CA MET A 418 -22.10 27.56 -2.99
C MET A 418 -21.68 27.47 -1.52
N PRO A 419 -21.02 28.50 -0.98
CA PRO A 419 -20.65 28.50 0.43
C PRO A 419 -21.88 28.24 1.29
N GLU A 420 -21.75 27.39 2.30
CA GLU A 420 -22.83 27.09 3.24
C GLU A 420 -23.41 28.38 3.79
N ARG A 421 -24.74 28.47 3.81
CA ARG A 421 -25.43 29.65 4.33
C ARG A 421 -25.08 29.79 5.82
N ALA A 422 -24.79 31.01 6.26
CA ALA A 422 -24.38 31.26 7.65
C ALA A 422 -25.36 30.71 8.71
N GLU A 423 -26.64 30.58 8.33
CA GLU A 423 -27.71 30.00 9.13
C GLU A 423 -27.52 28.49 9.41
N SER A 424 -26.94 27.72 8.47
CA SER A 424 -26.73 26.28 8.59
C SER A 424 -25.44 25.90 9.33
N LEU A 425 -24.53 26.84 9.57
CA LEU A 425 -23.29 26.61 10.32
C LEU A 425 -23.54 26.16 11.77
N SER A 426 -24.69 26.53 12.34
CA SER A 426 -25.08 26.14 13.71
C SER A 426 -25.60 24.69 13.82
N THR A 427 -25.95 24.10 12.68
CA THR A 427 -26.41 22.71 12.51
C THR A 427 -25.41 21.84 11.76
N ALA A 428 -24.30 22.43 11.27
CA ALA A 428 -23.22 21.69 10.64
C ALA A 428 -22.67 20.59 11.58
N ASP A 429 -22.25 19.48 11.01
CA ASP A 429 -21.76 18.30 11.74
C ASP A 429 -20.63 18.68 12.73
N SER A 430 -19.74 19.60 12.35
CA SER A 430 -18.71 20.13 13.24
C SER A 430 -19.26 20.84 14.49
N ALA A 431 -20.35 21.62 14.35
CA ALA A 431 -21.04 22.29 15.46
C ALA A 431 -21.83 21.29 16.33
N GLN A 432 -22.43 20.26 15.73
CA GLN A 432 -23.09 19.17 16.45
C GLN A 432 -22.08 18.34 17.26
N ARG A 433 -20.94 17.97 16.66
CA ARG A 433 -19.82 17.30 17.33
C ARG A 433 -19.29 18.11 18.52
N ALA A 434 -19.14 19.43 18.36
CA ALA A 434 -18.72 20.31 19.46
C ALA A 434 -19.74 20.32 20.63
N ARG A 435 -21.04 20.34 20.33
CA ARG A 435 -22.11 20.24 21.34
C ARG A 435 -22.07 18.89 22.07
N HIS A 436 -21.94 17.79 21.33
CA HIS A 436 -21.85 16.44 21.92
C HIS A 436 -20.63 16.31 22.84
N LEU A 437 -19.47 16.90 22.50
CA LEU A 437 -18.28 16.92 23.36
C LEU A 437 -18.53 17.68 24.67
N ILE A 438 -19.23 18.82 24.61
CA ILE A 438 -19.59 19.61 25.81
C ILE A 438 -20.54 18.80 26.70
N GLU A 439 -21.53 18.13 26.12
CA GLU A 439 -22.49 17.30 26.87
C GLU A 439 -21.83 16.07 27.50
N ALA A 440 -20.96 15.38 26.76
CA ALA A 440 -20.18 14.26 27.27
C ALA A 440 -19.25 14.68 28.43
N SER A 441 -18.62 15.85 28.32
CA SER A 441 -17.79 16.42 29.40
C SER A 441 -18.62 16.77 30.64
N ARG A 442 -19.82 17.33 30.46
CA ARG A 442 -20.78 17.59 31.55
C ARG A 442 -21.23 16.28 32.23
N ARG A 443 -21.52 15.24 31.46
CA ARG A 443 -21.91 13.92 31.97
C ARG A 443 -20.79 13.30 32.81
N LYS A 444 -19.55 13.27 32.30
CA LYS A 444 -18.38 12.78 33.06
C LYS A 444 -18.13 13.56 34.35
N ARG A 445 -18.35 14.89 34.34
CA ARG A 445 -18.24 15.71 35.56
C ARG A 445 -19.31 15.34 36.60
N LYS A 446 -20.55 15.08 36.18
CA LYS A 446 -21.62 14.62 37.07
C LYS A 446 -21.33 13.24 37.64
N GLU A 447 -20.83 12.31 36.83
CA GLU A 447 -20.43 10.96 37.25
C GLU A 447 -19.31 11.02 38.30
N ARG A 448 -18.25 11.80 38.06
CA ARG A 448 -17.15 12.01 39.03
C ARG A 448 -17.60 12.69 40.33
N ALA A 449 -18.57 13.59 40.25
CA ALA A 449 -19.14 14.23 41.45
C ALA A 449 -19.98 13.24 42.28
N ALA A 450 -20.73 12.36 41.61
CA ALA A 450 -21.48 11.28 42.26
C ALA A 450 -20.55 10.25 42.92
N GLU A 451 -19.40 9.97 42.30
CA GLU A 451 -18.39 9.06 42.81
C GLU A 451 -17.69 9.61 44.08
N LYS A 452 -17.41 10.92 44.12
CA LYS A 452 -16.86 11.59 45.32
C LYS A 452 -17.85 11.74 46.47
N GLY A 453 -19.16 11.60 46.22
CA GLY A 453 -20.21 11.66 47.24
C GLY A 453 -20.41 10.37 48.03
N ARG A 454 -19.82 9.24 47.61
CA ARG A 454 -19.88 7.95 48.33
C ARG A 454 -18.71 7.84 49.30
N LYS A 455 -18.95 8.11 50.59
CA LYS A 455 -18.00 7.97 51.70
C LYS A 455 -17.31 6.59 51.68
N ARG A 456 -15.97 6.56 51.64
CA ARG A 456 -15.16 5.37 52.01
C ARG A 456 -15.12 5.24 53.55
N PRO A 457 -15.22 4.03 54.12
CA PRO A 457 -14.97 3.81 55.55
C PRO A 457 -13.47 3.98 55.86
N THR A 458 -13.16 4.66 56.94
CA THR A 458 -11.81 4.89 57.47
C THR A 458 -11.26 3.58 58.08
N PRO A 459 -10.05 3.10 57.74
CA PRO A 459 -9.44 1.97 58.43
C PRO A 459 -8.89 2.39 59.81
N PRO A 460 -8.78 1.46 60.79
CA PRO A 460 -8.33 1.79 62.14
C PRO A 460 -6.80 1.97 62.19
N LEU A 461 -6.35 2.86 63.09
CA LEU A 461 -4.94 3.15 63.36
C LEU A 461 -4.28 2.01 64.15
N PRO A 462 -3.01 1.65 63.88
CA PRO A 462 -2.27 0.71 64.73
C PRO A 462 -1.67 1.41 65.96
N GLU A 463 -1.66 0.67 67.07
CA GLU A 463 -1.05 1.05 68.36
C GLU A 463 0.48 1.08 68.33
N LYS A 464 1.02 1.80 69.32
CA LYS A 464 2.39 2.27 69.51
C LYS A 464 3.45 1.16 69.60
N ALA A 465 4.64 1.44 69.06
CA ALA A 465 5.92 0.91 69.55
C ALA A 465 6.98 2.03 69.54
N ASP A 466 7.86 1.97 70.53
CA ASP A 466 8.59 3.09 71.13
C ASP A 466 9.81 3.65 70.38
N ALA A 467 10.00 4.95 70.62
CA ALA A 467 11.20 5.78 70.72
C ALA A 467 12.56 5.28 70.17
N ALA A 468 13.08 6.03 69.19
CA ALA A 468 14.51 6.36 69.06
C ALA A 468 14.67 7.82 68.58
N GLN A 469 15.61 8.55 69.20
CA GLN A 469 15.86 10.00 69.05
C GLN A 469 16.37 10.42 67.65
N PRO A 470 16.16 11.69 67.23
CA PRO A 470 16.58 12.20 65.92
C PRO A 470 18.00 12.78 65.94
N PRO A 471 18.76 12.72 64.83
CA PRO A 471 19.90 13.60 64.62
C PRO A 471 19.47 14.93 63.98
N ASP A 472 20.24 15.95 64.32
CA ASP A 472 20.12 17.36 64.01
C ASP A 472 20.14 17.75 62.51
N ARG A 473 19.37 18.81 62.22
CA ARG A 473 19.53 19.86 61.19
C ARG A 473 19.68 19.47 59.70
N LEU A 474 18.64 19.80 58.93
CA LEU A 474 18.71 20.11 57.49
C LEU A 474 18.64 21.65 57.29
N PRO A 475 19.32 22.23 56.27
CA PRO A 475 19.41 23.67 56.10
C PRO A 475 18.14 24.27 55.47
N GLU A 476 17.76 25.47 55.94
CA GLU A 476 16.70 26.30 55.36
C GLU A 476 17.06 26.78 53.95
N VAL A 477 16.14 26.61 53.00
CA VAL A 477 16.26 27.15 51.63
C VAL A 477 15.45 28.45 51.56
N GLU A 478 16.13 29.57 51.34
CA GLU A 478 15.54 30.91 51.23
C GLU A 478 14.60 31.07 50.01
N PRO A 479 13.44 31.75 50.15
CA PRO A 479 12.43 31.93 49.09
C PRO A 479 12.79 32.94 47.99
N ARG A 480 14.04 33.42 47.90
CA ARG A 480 14.44 34.48 46.95
C ARG A 480 14.85 34.01 45.54
N ARG A 481 15.01 32.70 45.30
CA ARG A 481 15.43 32.18 43.98
C ARG A 481 14.31 31.90 42.98
N ILE A 482 13.05 31.79 43.43
CA ILE A 482 11.92 31.45 42.54
C ILE A 482 11.36 32.68 41.79
N ALA A 483 11.45 33.87 42.40
CA ALA A 483 10.96 35.11 41.77
C ALA A 483 11.82 35.58 40.57
N ALA A 484 13.14 35.39 40.64
CA ALA A 484 14.04 35.83 39.57
C ALA A 484 13.93 34.98 38.28
N GLN A 485 13.61 33.69 38.39
CA GLN A 485 13.41 32.82 37.23
C GLN A 485 12.08 33.07 36.50
N ALA A 486 11.05 33.54 37.21
CA ALA A 486 9.75 33.85 36.61
C ALA A 486 9.78 35.12 35.74
N ASP A 487 10.57 36.13 36.14
CA ASP A 487 10.69 37.38 35.38
C ASP A 487 11.56 37.22 34.11
N ASP A 488 12.55 36.31 34.14
CA ASP A 488 13.38 36.04 32.96
C ASP A 488 12.58 35.28 31.87
N LEU A 489 11.71 34.34 32.28
CA LEU A 489 10.81 33.64 31.36
C LEU A 489 9.81 34.60 30.69
N ARG A 490 9.27 35.58 31.45
CA ARG A 490 8.36 36.60 30.90
C ARG A 490 9.04 37.51 29.89
N LYS A 491 10.31 37.88 30.11
CA LYS A 491 11.09 38.66 29.14
C LYS A 491 11.35 37.87 27.86
N GLN A 492 11.69 36.59 27.96
CA GLN A 492 11.91 35.73 26.79
C GLN A 492 10.63 35.54 25.94
N MET A 493 9.46 35.40 26.58
CA MET A 493 8.18 35.30 25.87
C MET A 493 7.80 36.60 25.15
N MET A 494 8.11 37.77 25.73
CA MET A 494 7.88 39.07 25.09
C MET A 494 8.76 39.29 23.86
N ILE A 495 10.02 38.86 23.91
CA ILE A 495 10.95 38.94 22.77
C ILE A 495 10.49 38.03 21.62
N ALA A 496 10.04 36.80 21.93
CA ALA A 496 9.51 35.88 20.93
C ALA A 496 8.22 36.40 20.26
N SER A 497 7.36 37.08 21.01
CA SER A 497 6.15 37.74 20.50
C SER A 497 6.48 38.90 19.56
N ALA A 498 7.46 39.73 19.91
CA ALA A 498 7.94 40.83 19.09
C ALA A 498 8.56 40.35 17.76
N ALA A 499 9.38 39.31 17.81
CA ALA A 499 9.99 38.69 16.63
C ALA A 499 8.93 38.14 15.65
N ARG A 500 7.90 37.45 16.16
CA ARG A 500 6.78 36.94 15.34
C ARG A 500 5.99 38.07 14.67
N ARG A 501 5.77 39.20 15.34
CA ARG A 501 5.12 40.37 14.73
C ARG A 501 5.99 41.00 13.63
N GLN A 502 7.31 40.99 13.79
CA GLN A 502 8.24 41.54 12.80
C GLN A 502 8.28 40.67 11.54
N ILE A 503 8.32 39.34 11.68
CA ILE A 503 8.26 38.38 10.56
C ILE A 503 6.94 38.54 9.78
N ARG A 504 5.80 38.67 10.50
CA ARG A 504 4.49 38.83 9.86
C ARG A 504 4.37 40.15 9.09
N ARG A 505 5.01 41.22 9.56
CA ARG A 505 5.09 42.51 8.84
C ARG A 505 6.01 42.46 7.62
N HIS A 506 7.03 41.60 7.61
CA HIS A 506 7.87 41.38 6.44
C HIS A 506 7.16 40.56 5.36
N GLN A 507 6.40 39.53 5.76
CA GLN A 507 5.62 38.72 4.84
C GLN A 507 4.49 39.49 4.14
N GLN A 508 3.94 40.53 4.76
CA GLN A 508 2.92 41.41 4.16
C GLN A 508 3.47 42.47 3.20
N LYS A 509 4.80 42.61 3.08
CA LYS A 509 5.46 43.59 2.19
C LYS A 509 6.07 42.97 0.92
N LEU A 510 5.98 41.65 0.75
CA LEU A 510 6.44 40.96 -0.45
C LEU A 510 5.38 41.10 -1.56
N PRO A 511 5.74 41.56 -2.77
CA PRO A 511 4.81 41.56 -3.91
C PRO A 511 4.50 40.11 -4.33
N PRO A 512 3.32 39.84 -4.92
CA PRO A 512 2.97 38.51 -5.39
C PRO A 512 3.90 38.07 -6.55
N PRO A 513 4.23 36.77 -6.66
CA PRO A 513 5.04 36.27 -7.75
C PRO A 513 4.27 36.35 -9.08
N ASN A 514 4.91 36.96 -10.08
CA ASN A 514 4.40 37.08 -11.44
C ASN A 514 4.14 35.70 -12.06
N ALA A 515 2.94 35.53 -12.63
CA ALA A 515 2.68 34.55 -13.66
C ALA A 515 3.38 35.01 -14.95
N VAL A 516 4.23 34.16 -15.52
CA VAL A 516 4.75 34.31 -16.88
C VAL A 516 4.26 33.10 -17.67
N HIS A 517 3.38 33.39 -18.63
CA HIS A 517 3.14 32.59 -19.82
C HIS A 517 4.41 32.59 -20.69
N GLU A 518 4.90 31.41 -21.03
CA GLU A 518 5.19 30.96 -22.41
C GLU A 518 5.34 29.43 -22.41
#